data_AF-A0A4U5P6Q0-F1
#
_entry.id   AF-A0A4U5P6Q0-F1
#
_cell.length_a   1.000
_cell.length_b   1.000
_cell.length_c   1.000
_cell.angle_alpha   90.00
_cell.angle_beta   90.00
_cell.angle_gamma   90.00
#
_symmetry.space_group_name_H-M   'P 1'
#
loop_
_entity.id
_entity.type
_entity.pdbx_description
1 polymer ?
#
loop_
_entity_poly.entity_id
_entity_poly.type
_entity_poly.pdbx_seq_one_letter_code
_entity_poly.pdbx_strand_id
1 'polypeptide(L)'
;MATAATLFLSRLSFFRFTSNKSSSIKPNPFFLYSKTTKNPNRPRLISMASEAKESASNNPGLHTTPDEATKGYIMQQTMFRIKDPKVSLDFYSRVLGMSLLKRLDFPEMKFSLYFLGYEDHASAPGDSVERTVWTFGRKATIELTHNWGTESDPEFKYHNGNSEPRGFGHIGVTVDDTYKACERFERLGVEFVKKPEDGKMKGIAFIKDPDGYWIEIFDLKTIGKITESAA
;
A
#
# COMPACT_ATOMS: atom_id res chain seq x y z
N MET A 1 -31.06 -37.25 12.94
CA MET A 1 -31.92 -36.78 14.04
C MET A 1 -31.00 -36.03 15.01
N ALA A 2 -30.89 -34.70 14.90
CA ALA A 2 -31.58 -33.69 15.74
C ALA A 2 -31.33 -33.95 17.23
N THR A 3 -30.80 -33.06 18.08
CA THR A 3 -30.78 -31.58 18.11
C THR A 3 -29.98 -31.17 19.36
N ALA A 4 -29.28 -30.03 19.35
CA ALA A 4 -29.25 -29.07 20.47
C ALA A 4 -28.31 -27.90 20.14
N ALA A 5 -28.91 -26.77 19.78
CA ALA A 5 -28.26 -25.46 19.70
C ALA A 5 -28.50 -24.72 21.02
N THR A 6 -27.46 -24.14 21.62
CA THR A 6 -27.56 -23.30 22.81
C THR A 6 -27.37 -21.84 22.42
N LEU A 7 -28.43 -21.06 22.61
CA LEU A 7 -28.46 -19.60 22.46
C LEU A 7 -27.77 -18.92 23.65
N PHE A 8 -26.93 -17.93 23.37
CA PHE A 8 -26.54 -16.88 24.32
C PHE A 8 -26.55 -15.55 23.58
N LEU A 9 -27.47 -14.65 23.94
CA LEU A 9 -27.41 -13.24 23.57
C LEU A 9 -27.93 -12.41 24.75
N SER A 10 -27.00 -11.60 25.28
CA SER A 10 -27.15 -10.72 26.42
C SER A 10 -27.98 -9.48 26.09
N ARG A 11 -28.90 -9.14 27.01
CA ARG A 11 -29.56 -7.84 27.10
C ARG A 11 -28.54 -6.77 27.53
N LEU A 12 -28.54 -5.61 26.89
CA LEU A 12 -28.18 -4.35 27.55
C LEU A 12 -29.06 -3.22 27.02
N SER A 13 -29.81 -2.61 27.93
CA SER A 13 -30.57 -1.38 27.73
C SER A 13 -29.74 -0.21 28.28
N PHE A 14 -29.64 0.90 27.57
CA PHE A 14 -29.17 2.16 28.16
C PHE A 14 -30.03 3.35 27.76
N PHE A 15 -30.09 4.27 28.70
CA PHE A 15 -31.10 5.29 28.95
C PHE A 15 -31.06 6.48 28.00
N ARG A 16 -32.24 7.07 27.79
CA ARG A 16 -32.46 8.47 27.39
C ARG A 16 -31.86 9.44 28.42
N PHE A 17 -31.27 10.54 27.95
CA PHE A 17 -31.17 11.78 28.73
C PHE A 17 -31.77 12.96 27.96
N THR A 18 -32.52 13.77 28.69
CA THR A 18 -33.31 14.93 28.26
C THR A 18 -32.56 16.25 28.46
N SER A 19 -32.82 17.18 27.53
CA SER A 19 -32.81 18.66 27.62
C SER A 19 -32.71 19.31 29.02
N ASN A 20 -31.92 20.40 29.19
CA ASN A 20 -32.45 21.79 29.24
C ASN A 20 -31.41 22.93 29.47
N LYS A 21 -31.79 24.13 29.00
CA LYS A 21 -31.44 25.53 29.39
C LYS A 21 -30.03 26.08 29.04
N SER A 22 -29.88 27.09 28.17
CA SER A 22 -30.34 28.50 28.18
C SER A 22 -29.65 29.38 29.24
N SER A 23 -28.83 30.32 28.77
CA SER A 23 -28.59 31.60 29.46
C SER A 23 -28.37 32.73 28.44
N SER A 24 -29.01 33.86 28.75
CA SER A 24 -29.27 35.02 27.91
C SER A 24 -28.26 36.15 28.13
N ILE A 25 -27.84 36.84 27.06
CA ILE A 25 -27.22 38.17 27.16
C ILE A 25 -27.87 39.09 26.11
N LYS A 26 -28.32 40.27 26.57
CA LYS A 26 -29.11 41.29 25.86
C LYS A 26 -28.24 42.10 24.88
N PRO A 27 -28.76 42.61 23.75
CA PRO A 27 -28.05 43.61 22.95
C PRO A 27 -28.40 45.04 23.39
N ASN A 28 -27.38 45.89 23.50
CA ASN A 28 -27.51 47.34 23.65
C ASN A 28 -27.54 48.01 22.26
N PRO A 29 -28.27 49.11 22.04
CA PRO A 29 -28.44 49.74 20.74
C PRO A 29 -27.34 50.79 20.46
N PHE A 30 -27.28 51.21 19.19
CA PHE A 30 -26.40 52.26 18.61
C PHE A 30 -25.01 51.81 18.13
N PHE A 31 -24.89 51.58 16.81
CA PHE A 31 -23.93 52.33 15.99
C PHE A 31 -24.30 52.25 14.48
N LEU A 32 -24.67 53.42 13.95
CA LEU A 32 -24.51 53.93 12.58
C LEU A 32 -24.53 52.94 11.40
N TYR A 33 -25.66 52.92 10.70
CA TYR A 33 -25.78 52.40 9.33
C TYR A 33 -25.01 53.33 8.35
N SER A 34 -23.74 53.04 8.05
CA SER A 34 -23.13 53.62 6.85
C SER A 34 -23.66 52.85 5.63
N LYS A 35 -24.54 53.48 4.85
CA LYS A 35 -24.90 52.99 3.52
C LYS A 35 -23.70 53.12 2.59
N THR A 36 -22.81 52.13 2.58
CA THR A 36 -21.92 51.91 1.44
C THR A 36 -22.71 51.20 0.37
N THR A 37 -23.00 51.93 -0.70
CA THR A 37 -23.67 51.47 -1.91
C THR A 37 -22.91 50.27 -2.50
N LYS A 38 -23.53 49.08 -2.50
CA LYS A 38 -23.07 47.98 -3.34
C LYS A 38 -23.35 48.38 -4.78
N ASN A 39 -22.30 48.72 -5.51
CA ASN A 39 -22.36 48.90 -6.96
C ASN A 39 -22.73 47.54 -7.59
N PRO A 40 -23.93 47.38 -8.21
CA PRO A 40 -24.39 46.11 -8.76
C PRO A 40 -23.61 45.67 -10.01
N ASN A 41 -22.75 46.52 -10.55
CA ASN A 41 -22.01 46.28 -11.80
C ASN A 41 -20.51 46.01 -11.61
N ARG A 42 -20.06 45.60 -10.42
CA ARG A 42 -18.70 45.08 -10.28
C ARG A 42 -18.75 43.57 -10.49
N PRO A 43 -18.24 43.02 -11.63
CA PRO A 43 -18.18 41.57 -11.79
C PRO A 43 -17.38 41.03 -10.61
N ARG A 44 -18.01 40.14 -9.83
CA ARG A 44 -17.27 39.29 -8.91
C ARG A 44 -16.29 38.53 -9.79
N LEU A 45 -15.00 38.85 -9.71
CA LEU A 45 -13.98 37.93 -10.18
C LEU A 45 -14.14 36.68 -9.32
N ILE A 46 -14.90 35.72 -9.83
CA ILE A 46 -14.82 34.35 -9.33
C ILE A 46 -13.43 33.94 -9.75
N SER A 47 -12.49 33.94 -8.80
CA SER A 47 -11.24 33.22 -8.97
C SER A 47 -11.64 31.80 -9.35
N MET A 48 -11.44 31.45 -10.62
CA MET A 48 -11.46 30.08 -11.09
C MET A 48 -10.23 29.42 -10.46
N ALA A 49 -10.30 29.08 -9.17
CA ALA A 49 -9.34 28.16 -8.60
C ALA A 49 -9.47 26.88 -9.42
N SER A 50 -8.47 26.59 -10.26
CA SER A 50 -8.43 25.35 -11.01
C SER A 50 -8.58 24.20 -10.02
N GLU A 51 -9.45 23.24 -10.33
CA GLU A 51 -9.65 22.06 -9.49
C GLU A 51 -8.32 21.32 -9.26
N ALA A 52 -8.20 20.59 -8.15
CA ALA A 52 -6.98 19.87 -7.77
C ALA A 52 -6.57 18.85 -8.84
N LYS A 53 -5.27 18.54 -8.99
CA LYS A 53 -4.78 17.57 -9.98
C LYS A 53 -5.44 16.19 -9.82
N GLU A 54 -5.89 15.86 -8.62
CA GLU A 54 -6.52 14.59 -8.23
C GLU A 54 -8.04 14.56 -8.47
N SER A 55 -8.66 15.66 -8.92
CA SER A 55 -10.10 15.70 -9.18
C SER A 55 -10.49 14.78 -10.34
N ALA A 56 -11.72 14.27 -10.32
CA ALA A 56 -12.25 13.46 -11.42
C ALA A 56 -12.36 14.25 -12.75
N SER A 57 -12.52 15.58 -12.66
CA SER A 57 -12.51 16.46 -13.84
C SER A 57 -11.15 16.49 -14.54
N ASN A 58 -10.06 16.43 -13.77
CA ASN A 58 -8.69 16.38 -14.27
C ASN A 58 -8.21 14.95 -14.58
N ASN A 59 -8.98 13.92 -14.18
CA ASN A 59 -8.67 12.50 -14.42
C ASN A 59 -9.89 11.77 -15.02
N PRO A 60 -10.15 11.90 -16.34
CA PRO A 60 -11.30 11.26 -16.99
C PRO A 60 -11.32 9.74 -16.76
N GLY A 61 -12.48 9.23 -16.32
CA GLY A 61 -12.68 7.82 -15.96
C GLY A 61 -12.52 7.51 -14.46
N LEU A 62 -12.06 8.46 -13.64
CA LEU A 62 -12.01 8.29 -12.19
C LEU A 62 -13.42 8.37 -11.57
N HIS A 63 -13.85 7.30 -10.92
CA HIS A 63 -15.07 7.28 -10.11
C HIS A 63 -14.74 7.64 -8.65
N THR A 64 -15.44 8.63 -8.10
CA THR A 64 -15.15 9.18 -6.76
C THR A 64 -15.86 8.46 -5.61
N THR A 65 -16.86 7.63 -5.93
CA THR A 65 -17.60 6.85 -4.95
C THR A 65 -17.42 5.37 -5.25
N PRO A 66 -16.79 4.59 -4.36
CA PRO A 66 -16.71 3.14 -4.50
C PRO A 66 -18.10 2.50 -4.48
N ASP A 67 -18.32 1.50 -5.33
CA ASP A 67 -19.55 0.70 -5.31
C ASP A 67 -19.66 -0.09 -4.00
N GLU A 68 -20.87 -0.14 -3.42
CA GLU A 68 -21.16 -0.87 -2.17
C GLU A 68 -20.68 -2.33 -2.21
N ALA A 69 -20.80 -2.99 -3.37
CA ALA A 69 -20.39 -4.38 -3.55
C ALA A 69 -18.87 -4.59 -3.40
N THR A 70 -18.07 -3.53 -3.53
CA THR A 70 -16.59 -3.61 -3.51
C THR A 70 -15.97 -3.17 -2.19
N LYS A 71 -16.78 -2.71 -1.20
CA LYS A 71 -16.29 -2.20 0.10
C LYS A 71 -15.40 -3.17 0.88
N GLY A 72 -15.58 -4.48 0.69
CA GLY A 72 -14.79 -5.52 1.35
C GLY A 72 -13.53 -5.93 0.61
N TYR A 73 -13.29 -5.43 -0.61
CA TYR A 73 -12.14 -5.85 -1.41
C TYR A 73 -10.84 -5.27 -0.85
N ILE A 74 -9.75 -6.03 -1.00
CA ILE A 74 -8.41 -5.61 -0.62
C ILE A 74 -7.43 -5.92 -1.74
N MET A 75 -6.40 -5.07 -1.90
CA MET A 75 -5.23 -5.42 -2.71
C MET A 75 -4.39 -6.43 -1.90
N GLN A 76 -4.67 -7.71 -2.13
CA GLN A 76 -4.16 -8.80 -1.30
C GLN A 76 -2.71 -9.13 -1.65
N GLN A 77 -2.42 -9.36 -2.94
CA GLN A 77 -1.12 -9.87 -3.38
C GLN A 77 -0.60 -9.21 -4.66
N THR A 78 0.72 -9.20 -4.80
CA THR A 78 1.43 -9.03 -6.07
C THR A 78 2.30 -10.27 -6.30
N MET A 79 2.18 -10.86 -7.48
CA MET A 79 2.83 -12.13 -7.81
C MET A 79 4.03 -11.93 -8.73
N PHE A 80 5.14 -12.56 -8.37
CA PHE A 80 6.32 -12.71 -9.22
C PHE A 80 6.64 -14.18 -9.41
N ARG A 81 7.20 -14.52 -10.57
CA ARG A 81 7.85 -15.81 -10.72
C ARG A 81 9.31 -15.67 -10.35
N ILE A 82 9.84 -16.66 -9.64
CA ILE A 82 11.23 -16.66 -9.17
C ILE A 82 11.96 -17.91 -9.62
N LYS A 83 13.23 -17.76 -10.01
CA LYS A 83 14.03 -18.85 -10.55
C LYS A 83 14.44 -19.84 -9.46
N ASP A 84 14.92 -19.33 -8.32
CA ASP A 84 15.41 -20.14 -7.21
C ASP A 84 14.85 -19.63 -5.88
N PRO A 85 13.94 -20.37 -5.22
CA PRO A 85 13.34 -19.95 -3.96
C PRO A 85 14.34 -19.79 -2.84
N LYS A 86 15.49 -20.47 -2.86
CA LYS A 86 16.49 -20.33 -1.80
C LYS A 86 17.05 -18.92 -1.72
N VAL A 87 17.44 -18.36 -2.87
CA VAL A 87 18.03 -17.01 -2.92
C VAL A 87 16.95 -15.93 -2.78
N SER A 88 15.76 -16.14 -3.34
CA SER A 88 14.66 -15.18 -3.21
C SER A 88 14.15 -15.12 -1.76
N LEU A 89 13.98 -16.26 -1.08
CA LEU A 89 13.59 -16.28 0.33
C LEU A 89 14.63 -15.60 1.22
N ASP A 90 15.93 -15.84 1.01
CA ASP A 90 16.99 -15.13 1.75
C ASP A 90 16.91 -13.61 1.51
N PHE A 91 16.74 -13.18 0.27
CA PHE A 91 16.62 -11.77 -0.05
C PHE A 91 15.39 -11.13 0.63
N TYR A 92 14.19 -11.63 0.38
CA TYR A 92 12.98 -11.00 0.91
C TYR A 92 12.89 -11.09 2.44
N SER A 93 13.42 -12.14 3.06
CA SER A 93 13.42 -12.27 4.53
C SER A 93 14.58 -11.55 5.22
N ARG A 94 15.83 -11.85 4.88
CA ARG A 94 17.01 -11.29 5.56
C ARG A 94 17.32 -9.88 5.11
N VAL A 95 17.24 -9.60 3.80
CA VAL A 95 17.56 -8.27 3.26
C VAL A 95 16.41 -7.32 3.50
N LEU A 96 15.19 -7.69 3.11
CA LEU A 96 14.03 -6.80 3.22
C LEU A 96 13.24 -6.92 4.53
N GLY A 97 13.40 -7.99 5.31
CA GLY A 97 12.74 -8.11 6.62
C GLY A 97 11.31 -8.65 6.55
N MET A 98 10.91 -9.30 5.44
CA MET A 98 9.59 -9.91 5.32
C MET A 98 9.54 -11.29 5.99
N SER A 99 8.36 -11.67 6.48
CA SER A 99 8.08 -12.98 7.04
C SER A 99 7.50 -13.91 5.97
N LEU A 100 7.92 -15.19 5.95
CA LEU A 100 7.21 -16.23 5.18
C LEU A 100 5.91 -16.58 5.89
N LEU A 101 4.78 -16.22 5.26
CA LEU A 101 3.45 -16.38 5.82
C LEU A 101 2.89 -17.77 5.53
N LYS A 102 3.01 -18.22 4.28
CA LYS A 102 2.54 -19.53 3.83
C LYS A 102 3.41 -20.05 2.69
N ARG A 103 3.62 -21.37 2.69
CA ARG A 103 4.08 -22.12 1.52
C ARG A 103 2.97 -23.07 1.08
N LEU A 104 2.76 -23.16 -0.22
CA LEU A 104 1.87 -24.13 -0.85
C LEU A 104 2.65 -24.86 -1.95
N ASP A 105 2.59 -26.18 -1.96
CA ASP A 105 3.24 -27.01 -2.99
C ASP A 105 2.17 -27.72 -3.81
N PHE A 106 2.34 -27.73 -5.13
CA PHE A 106 1.41 -28.36 -6.07
C PHE A 106 2.14 -29.39 -6.92
N PRO A 107 2.33 -30.63 -6.42
CA PRO A 107 3.19 -31.62 -7.07
C PRO A 107 2.77 -32.02 -8.48
N GLU A 108 1.46 -32.15 -8.72
CA GLU A 108 0.92 -32.50 -10.04
C GLU A 108 1.20 -31.43 -11.09
N MET A 109 1.23 -30.16 -10.66
CA MET A 109 1.50 -29.00 -11.52
C MET A 109 2.96 -28.53 -11.48
N LYS A 110 3.80 -29.14 -10.63
CA LYS A 110 5.23 -28.87 -10.47
C LYS A 110 5.57 -27.39 -10.18
N PHE A 111 4.85 -26.78 -9.25
CA PHE A 111 5.23 -25.47 -8.73
C PHE A 111 4.95 -25.32 -7.23
N SER A 112 5.62 -24.35 -6.63
CA SER A 112 5.40 -23.92 -5.25
C SER A 112 5.09 -22.44 -5.20
N LEU A 113 4.28 -22.03 -4.22
CA LEU A 113 3.98 -20.64 -3.90
C LEU A 113 4.54 -20.30 -2.53
N TYR A 114 5.20 -19.16 -2.42
CA TYR A 114 5.71 -18.61 -1.16
C TYR A 114 5.10 -17.23 -0.96
N PHE A 115 4.26 -17.09 0.06
CA PHE A 115 3.62 -15.83 0.41
C PHE A 115 4.44 -15.12 1.48
N LEU A 116 4.93 -13.92 1.20
CA LEU A 116 5.70 -13.09 2.12
C LEU A 116 5.01 -11.76 2.40
N GLY A 117 5.26 -11.18 3.56
CA GLY A 117 4.76 -9.85 3.91
C GLY A 117 5.37 -9.32 5.20
N TYR A 118 5.12 -8.03 5.48
CA TYR A 118 5.51 -7.38 6.73
C TYR A 118 4.51 -7.66 7.84
N GLU A 119 4.41 -8.92 8.23
CA GLU A 119 3.54 -9.40 9.31
C GLU A 119 4.36 -10.07 10.41
N ASP A 120 3.83 -10.04 11.64
CA ASP A 120 4.39 -10.80 12.74
C ASP A 120 4.09 -12.29 12.55
N HIS A 121 5.11 -13.08 12.24
CA HIS A 121 5.01 -14.52 12.07
C HIS A 121 4.47 -15.23 13.33
N ALA A 122 4.69 -14.70 14.54
CA ALA A 122 4.20 -15.30 15.77
C ALA A 122 2.67 -15.22 15.90
N SER A 123 2.03 -14.31 15.16
CA SER A 123 0.57 -14.16 15.12
C SER A 123 -0.12 -15.14 14.16
N ALA A 124 0.66 -15.84 13.32
CA ALA A 124 0.11 -16.72 12.30
C ALA A 124 -0.43 -18.02 12.94
N PRO A 125 -1.64 -18.47 12.56
CA PRO A 125 -2.20 -19.72 13.08
C PRO A 125 -1.28 -20.92 12.85
N GLY A 126 -1.34 -21.88 13.79
CA GLY A 126 -0.62 -23.14 13.71
C GLY A 126 -1.30 -24.16 12.79
N ASP A 127 -2.64 -24.17 12.75
CA ASP A 127 -3.39 -25.01 11.82
C ASP A 127 -3.17 -24.55 10.37
N SER A 128 -3.00 -25.51 9.45
CA SER A 128 -2.65 -25.22 8.07
C SER A 128 -3.77 -24.49 7.32
N VAL A 129 -5.03 -24.86 7.56
CA VAL A 129 -6.19 -24.28 6.87
C VAL A 129 -6.45 -22.88 7.40
N GLU A 130 -6.46 -22.71 8.72
CA GLU A 130 -6.61 -21.40 9.35
C GLU A 130 -5.50 -20.45 8.93
N ARG A 131 -4.26 -20.94 8.85
CA ARG A 131 -3.12 -20.14 8.37
C ARG A 131 -3.28 -19.70 6.92
N THR A 132 -3.86 -20.54 6.07
CA THR A 132 -4.19 -20.16 4.68
C THR A 132 -5.22 -19.02 4.69
N VAL A 133 -6.33 -19.16 5.42
CA VAL A 133 -7.35 -18.10 5.53
C VAL A 133 -6.74 -16.80 6.06
N TRP A 134 -5.91 -16.88 7.10
CA TRP A 134 -5.20 -15.74 7.67
C TRP A 134 -4.30 -15.04 6.65
N THR A 135 -3.49 -15.82 5.91
CA THR A 135 -2.53 -15.32 4.91
C THR A 135 -3.25 -14.60 3.77
N PHE A 136 -4.29 -15.23 3.20
CA PHE A 136 -5.07 -14.64 2.09
C PHE A 136 -5.97 -13.47 2.55
N GLY A 137 -6.09 -13.25 3.86
CA GLY A 137 -6.71 -12.05 4.43
C GLY A 137 -5.74 -10.88 4.69
N ARG A 138 -4.43 -11.05 4.43
CA ARG A 138 -3.43 -9.98 4.58
C ARG A 138 -3.40 -9.08 3.36
N LYS A 139 -3.16 -7.78 3.55
CA LYS A 139 -2.94 -6.82 2.46
C LYS A 139 -1.50 -6.86 1.99
N ALA A 140 -1.27 -6.51 0.73
CA ALA A 140 0.06 -6.25 0.17
C ALA A 140 1.11 -7.37 0.39
N THR A 141 0.71 -8.64 0.29
CA THR A 141 1.65 -9.76 0.30
C THR A 141 2.37 -9.89 -1.04
N ILE A 142 3.57 -10.43 -1.02
CA ILE A 142 4.28 -10.88 -2.22
C ILE A 142 4.07 -12.38 -2.36
N GLU A 143 3.48 -12.81 -3.48
CA GLU A 143 3.43 -14.22 -3.88
C GLU A 143 4.62 -14.50 -4.80
N LEU A 144 5.55 -15.33 -4.35
CA LEU A 144 6.65 -15.83 -5.18
C LEU A 144 6.29 -17.22 -5.69
N THR A 145 6.14 -17.37 -7.01
CA THR A 145 5.90 -18.66 -7.65
C THR A 145 7.20 -19.23 -8.18
N HIS A 146 7.54 -20.42 -7.71
CA HIS A 146 8.66 -21.21 -8.19
C HIS A 146 8.15 -22.36 -9.05
N ASN A 147 8.48 -22.35 -10.34
CA ASN A 147 8.28 -23.51 -11.21
C ASN A 147 9.46 -24.47 -11.02
N TRP A 148 9.19 -25.73 -10.67
CA TRP A 148 10.25 -26.64 -10.25
C TRP A 148 11.26 -26.93 -11.37
N GLY A 149 12.55 -26.84 -11.04
CA GLY A 149 13.67 -27.10 -11.95
C GLY A 149 14.27 -25.85 -12.59
N THR A 150 13.63 -24.68 -12.49
CA THR A 150 14.17 -23.42 -13.03
C THR A 150 15.51 -23.03 -12.39
N GLU A 151 15.75 -23.41 -11.15
CA GLU A 151 16.99 -23.20 -10.40
C GLU A 151 18.17 -24.00 -10.97
N SER A 152 17.89 -25.12 -11.66
CA SER A 152 18.92 -26.02 -12.20
C SER A 152 19.25 -25.74 -13.67
N ASP A 153 18.45 -24.94 -14.37
CA ASP A 153 18.70 -24.55 -15.76
C ASP A 153 19.53 -23.25 -15.79
N PRO A 154 20.82 -23.27 -16.17
CA PRO A 154 21.66 -22.06 -16.14
C PRO A 154 21.21 -20.97 -17.12
N GLU A 155 20.50 -21.30 -18.19
CA GLU A 155 20.06 -20.35 -19.22
C GLU A 155 18.70 -19.71 -18.90
N PHE A 156 17.95 -20.33 -17.98
CA PHE A 156 16.63 -19.86 -17.62
C PHE A 156 16.68 -18.56 -16.80
N LYS A 157 15.89 -17.56 -17.21
CA LYS A 157 15.69 -16.30 -16.48
C LYS A 157 14.28 -15.77 -16.71
N TYR A 158 13.71 -15.14 -15.69
CA TYR A 158 12.49 -14.36 -15.86
C TYR A 158 12.81 -12.96 -16.41
N HIS A 159 11.82 -12.33 -17.03
CA HIS A 159 11.91 -10.96 -17.51
C HIS A 159 11.32 -10.01 -16.46
N ASN A 160 12.07 -8.97 -16.10
CA ASN A 160 11.66 -8.03 -15.05
C ASN A 160 10.67 -6.94 -15.52
N GLY A 161 10.42 -6.84 -16.83
CA GLY A 161 9.46 -5.89 -17.42
C GLY A 161 10.00 -4.49 -17.71
N ASN A 162 11.25 -4.17 -17.35
CA ASN A 162 11.84 -2.83 -17.52
C ASN A 162 12.62 -2.64 -18.85
N SER A 163 12.84 -3.73 -19.58
CA SER A 163 13.29 -3.74 -20.99
C SER A 163 12.17 -4.17 -21.93
N GLU A 164 12.37 -4.09 -23.24
CA GLU A 164 11.36 -4.57 -24.21
C GLU A 164 11.20 -6.10 -24.15
N PRO A 165 9.96 -6.64 -24.14
CA PRO A 165 8.69 -5.90 -24.08
C PRO A 165 8.39 -5.37 -22.67
N ARG A 166 8.10 -4.08 -22.57
CA ARG A 166 7.81 -3.42 -21.28
C ARG A 166 6.42 -3.77 -20.73
N GLY A 167 6.29 -3.75 -19.41
CA GLY A 167 5.02 -4.04 -18.72
C GLY A 167 5.08 -3.70 -17.23
N PHE A 168 5.17 -4.71 -16.36
CA PHE A 168 5.44 -4.51 -14.94
C PHE A 168 6.74 -3.70 -14.74
N GLY A 169 6.74 -2.76 -13.79
CA GLY A 169 7.89 -1.94 -13.47
C GLY A 169 8.59 -2.40 -12.19
N HIS A 170 7.94 -2.18 -11.06
CA HIS A 170 8.51 -2.44 -9.73
C HIS A 170 7.41 -2.52 -8.66
N ILE A 171 7.78 -3.04 -7.49
CA ILE A 171 7.09 -2.77 -6.23
C ILE A 171 7.81 -1.65 -5.48
N GLY A 172 7.14 -1.01 -4.53
CA GLY A 172 7.72 0.00 -3.65
C GLY A 172 7.71 -0.44 -2.19
N VAL A 173 8.78 -0.13 -1.46
CA VAL A 173 8.91 -0.37 -0.02
C VAL A 173 9.22 0.95 0.67
N THR A 174 8.28 1.36 1.53
CA THR A 174 8.50 2.47 2.46
C THR A 174 9.43 2.02 3.58
N VAL A 175 10.46 2.81 3.86
CA VAL A 175 11.41 2.62 4.96
C VAL A 175 11.43 3.83 5.90
N ASP A 176 12.05 3.67 7.08
CA ASP A 176 12.17 4.76 8.06
C ASP A 176 13.13 5.87 7.61
N ASP A 177 14.17 5.50 6.85
CA ASP A 177 15.25 6.36 6.37
C ASP A 177 15.89 5.71 5.14
N THR A 178 15.68 6.33 3.97
CA THR A 178 16.13 5.77 2.68
C THR A 178 17.64 5.60 2.62
N TYR A 179 18.41 6.54 3.16
CA TYR A 179 19.87 6.52 3.10
C TYR A 179 20.46 5.41 3.98
N LYS A 180 19.96 5.29 5.22
CA LYS A 180 20.41 4.21 6.13
C LYS A 180 20.04 2.82 5.62
N ALA A 181 18.85 2.68 5.02
CA ALA A 181 18.45 1.43 4.38
C ALA A 181 19.40 1.08 3.22
N CYS A 182 19.70 2.05 2.35
CA CYS A 182 20.61 1.86 1.22
C CYS A 182 22.03 1.53 1.65
N GLU A 183 22.58 2.20 2.66
CA GLU A 183 23.88 1.84 3.25
C GLU A 183 23.91 0.38 3.74
N ARG A 184 22.83 -0.08 4.39
CA ARG A 184 22.73 -1.48 4.80
C ARG A 184 22.68 -2.41 3.59
N PHE A 185 21.91 -2.07 2.56
CA PHE A 185 21.84 -2.86 1.33
C PHE A 185 23.19 -2.96 0.63
N GLU A 186 23.96 -1.87 0.55
CA GLU A 186 25.32 -1.88 0.02
C GLU A 186 26.25 -2.79 0.81
N ARG A 187 26.22 -2.73 2.16
CA ARG A 187 27.00 -3.64 3.01
C ARG A 187 26.63 -5.12 2.84
N LEU A 188 25.38 -5.39 2.44
CA LEU A 188 24.89 -6.74 2.15
C LEU A 188 25.13 -7.19 0.71
N GLY A 189 25.76 -6.33 -0.13
CA GLY A 189 26.07 -6.65 -1.52
C GLY A 189 24.86 -6.64 -2.46
N VAL A 190 23.79 -5.91 -2.10
CA VAL A 190 22.59 -5.78 -2.93
C VAL A 190 22.89 -4.96 -4.19
N GLU A 191 22.40 -5.41 -5.34
CA GLU A 191 22.55 -4.68 -6.59
C GLU A 191 21.57 -3.49 -6.68
N PHE A 192 22.09 -2.33 -7.08
CA PHE A 192 21.31 -1.12 -7.29
C PHE A 192 21.09 -0.86 -8.78
N VAL A 193 19.85 -0.53 -9.14
CA VAL A 193 19.53 0.14 -10.40
C VAL A 193 19.83 1.64 -10.30
N LYS A 194 19.52 2.23 -9.14
CA LYS A 194 19.71 3.65 -8.86
C LYS A 194 19.96 3.84 -7.36
N LYS A 195 21.05 4.51 -6.98
CA LYS A 195 21.31 4.89 -5.59
C LYS A 195 20.50 6.13 -5.18
N PRO A 196 20.31 6.40 -3.87
CA PRO A 196 19.52 7.54 -3.43
C PRO A 196 20.10 8.88 -3.90
N GLU A 197 21.42 8.95 -4.11
CA GLU A 197 22.12 10.12 -4.61
C GLU A 197 22.24 10.18 -6.14
N ASP A 198 21.72 9.22 -6.89
CA ASP A 198 21.82 9.23 -8.35
C ASP A 198 20.65 10.01 -9.00
N GLY A 199 20.88 10.54 -10.20
CA GLY A 199 19.82 11.18 -11.01
C GLY A 199 19.29 12.50 -10.42
N LYS A 200 18.14 12.96 -10.93
CA LYS A 200 17.50 14.22 -10.52
C LYS A 200 16.71 14.09 -9.21
N MET A 201 16.00 12.97 -9.05
CA MET A 201 15.23 12.67 -7.84
C MET A 201 16.16 12.07 -6.77
N LYS A 202 16.69 12.93 -5.91
CA LYS A 202 17.49 12.52 -4.75
C LYS A 202 16.57 11.96 -3.66
N GLY A 203 17.07 11.03 -2.86
CA GLY A 203 16.33 10.43 -1.73
C GLY A 203 15.37 9.30 -2.09
N ILE A 204 15.43 8.79 -3.33
CA ILE A 204 14.75 7.56 -3.77
C ILE A 204 15.78 6.63 -4.39
N ALA A 205 15.71 5.34 -4.08
CA ALA A 205 16.58 4.33 -4.66
C ALA A 205 15.77 3.22 -5.37
N PHE A 206 16.44 2.49 -6.25
CA PHE A 206 15.92 1.26 -6.84
C PHE A 206 16.97 0.17 -6.68
N ILE A 207 16.58 -0.94 -6.05
CA ILE A 207 17.40 -2.15 -5.91
C ILE A 207 16.85 -3.27 -6.80
N LYS A 208 17.63 -4.33 -7.00
CA LYS A 208 17.18 -5.56 -7.64
C LYS A 208 17.04 -6.70 -6.64
N ASP A 209 16.01 -7.51 -6.81
CA ASP A 209 15.96 -8.85 -6.23
C ASP A 209 16.85 -9.84 -7.04
N PRO A 210 16.98 -11.11 -6.60
CA PRO A 210 17.81 -12.11 -7.29
C PRO A 210 17.39 -12.42 -8.73
N ASP A 211 16.10 -12.22 -9.07
CA ASP A 211 15.57 -12.41 -10.41
C ASP A 211 15.63 -11.12 -11.27
N GLY A 212 16.13 -10.03 -10.69
CA GLY A 212 16.32 -8.75 -11.35
C GLY A 212 15.09 -7.84 -11.37
N TYR A 213 14.02 -8.18 -10.64
CA TYR A 213 12.87 -7.31 -10.43
C TYR A 213 13.27 -6.07 -9.65
N TRP A 214 12.74 -4.92 -10.05
CA TRP A 214 13.06 -3.65 -9.43
C TRP A 214 12.20 -3.43 -8.19
N ILE A 215 12.82 -2.88 -7.15
CA ILE A 215 12.15 -2.52 -5.89
C ILE A 215 12.54 -1.08 -5.56
N GLU A 216 11.55 -0.20 -5.55
CA GLU A 216 11.71 1.20 -5.17
C GLU A 216 11.79 1.34 -3.64
N ILE A 217 12.74 2.13 -3.16
CA ILE A 217 12.97 2.39 -1.74
C ILE A 217 12.84 3.90 -1.50
N PHE A 218 11.94 4.27 -0.59
CA PHE A 218 11.68 5.66 -0.21
C PHE A 218 11.20 5.76 1.24
N ASP A 219 11.21 6.97 1.81
CA ASP A 219 10.69 7.24 3.15
C ASP A 219 9.63 8.34 3.14
N LEU A 220 8.73 8.31 4.13
CA LEU A 220 7.63 9.27 4.22
C LEU A 220 8.08 10.68 4.64
N LYS A 221 9.29 10.82 5.19
CA LYS A 221 9.80 12.12 5.67
C LYS A 221 10.21 13.02 4.51
N THR A 222 10.70 12.43 3.43
CA THR A 222 11.28 13.16 2.30
C THR A 222 10.45 13.05 1.02
N ILE A 223 9.68 11.97 0.83
CA ILE A 223 8.99 11.70 -0.44
C ILE A 223 8.14 12.87 -0.93
N GLY A 224 7.40 13.56 -0.05
CA GLY A 224 6.56 14.70 -0.44
C GLY A 224 7.35 15.86 -1.05
N LYS A 225 8.54 16.17 -0.53
CA LYS A 225 9.41 17.22 -1.09
C LYS A 225 10.06 16.77 -2.39
N ILE A 226 10.46 15.49 -2.45
CA ILE A 226 11.10 14.91 -3.63
C ILE A 226 10.13 14.94 -4.81
N THR A 227 8.89 14.50 -4.60
CA THR A 227 7.86 14.49 -5.64
C THR A 227 7.44 15.89 -6.06
N GLU A 228 7.30 16.84 -5.12
CA GLU A 228 7.01 18.24 -5.44
C GLU A 228 8.11 18.87 -6.33
N SER A 229 9.38 18.55 -6.07
CA SER A 229 10.50 19.06 -6.88
C SER A 229 10.60 18.43 -8.29
N ALA A 230 9.95 17.28 -8.49
CA ALA A 230 10.05 16.49 -9.71
C ALA A 230 8.81 16.54 -10.61
N ALA A 231 7.64 16.84 -10.04
CA ALA A 231 6.32 16.86 -10.69
C ALA A 231 5.94 18.24 -11.27
#